data_AF-A0A411ALF5-F1
#
_entry.id   AF-A0A411ALF5-F1
#
_cell.length_a   1.000
_cell.length_b   1.000
_cell.length_c   1.000
_cell.angle_alpha   90.00
_cell.angle_beta   90.00
_cell.angle_gamma   90.00
#
_symmetry.space_group_name_H-M   'P 1'
#
loop_
_entity.id
_entity.type
_entity.pdbx_description
1 polymer ?
#
loop_
_entity_poly.entity_id
_entity_poly.type
_entity_poly.pdbx_seq_one_letter_code
_entity_poly.pdbx_strand_id
1 'polypeptide(L)'
;MYKFTPVQIIADYILRFLKNNADAKLYEAMQRLETKIGQFIADGVDEHQLRSSLSKASRSRSRATLIQECEKLIQNTVANLAKKLAWQPSNAPYPDKTNQRPSDQSDCAQGSAWQRSP
;
A
#
# COMPACT_ATOMS: atom_id res chain seq x y z
N MET A 1 -3.64 -15.98 -2.28
CA MET A 1 -2.17 -16.14 -2.10
C MET A 1 -1.53 -14.76 -2.07
N TYR A 2 -1.07 -14.31 -0.91
CA TYR A 2 -0.24 -13.09 -0.84
C TYR A 2 1.07 -13.37 -1.57
N LYS A 3 1.24 -12.80 -2.77
CA LYS A 3 2.50 -12.86 -3.50
C LYS A 3 3.47 -11.90 -2.82
N PHE A 4 4.30 -12.42 -1.91
CA PHE A 4 5.42 -11.65 -1.39
C PHE A 4 6.39 -11.36 -2.53
N THR A 5 6.88 -10.12 -2.60
CA THR A 5 7.91 -9.76 -3.56
C THR A 5 9.26 -10.32 -3.11
N PRO A 6 10.20 -10.62 -4.03
CA PRO A 6 11.55 -11.08 -3.70
C PRO A 6 12.23 -10.24 -2.62
N VAL A 7 12.04 -8.92 -2.68
CA VAL A 7 12.56 -7.95 -1.70
C VAL A 7 12.03 -8.22 -0.29
N GLN A 8 10.74 -8.53 -0.15
CA GLN A 8 10.13 -8.85 1.15
C GLN A 8 10.64 -10.18 1.70
N ILE A 9 10.80 -11.19 0.84
CA ILE A 9 11.30 -12.51 1.25
C ILE A 9 12.73 -12.38 1.78
N ILE A 10 13.58 -11.61 1.09
CA ILE A 10 14.94 -11.33 1.52
C ILE A 10 14.96 -10.56 2.84
N ALA A 11 14.17 -9.49 2.96
CA ALA A 11 14.10 -8.69 4.18
C ALA A 11 13.64 -9.51 5.39
N ASP A 12 12.57 -10.30 5.24
CA ASP A 12 12.05 -11.17 6.31
C ASP A 12 13.08 -12.23 6.73
N TYR A 13 13.79 -12.81 5.75
CA TYR A 13 14.85 -13.78 6.01
C TYR A 13 15.96 -13.19 6.91
N ILE A 14 16.43 -11.98 6.61
CA ILE A 14 17.47 -11.32 7.40
C ILE A 14 16.97 -10.95 8.80
N LEU A 15 15.73 -10.47 8.92
CA LEU A 15 15.13 -10.17 10.23
C LEU A 15 15.04 -11.43 11.09
N ARG A 16 14.57 -12.54 10.51
CA ARG A 16 14.45 -13.83 11.21
C ARG A 16 15.81 -14.39 11.60
N PHE A 17 16.82 -14.25 10.73
CA PHE A 17 18.20 -14.63 11.03
C PHE A 17 18.76 -13.84 12.22
N LEU A 18 18.64 -12.50 12.21
CA LEU A 18 19.11 -11.64 13.30
C LEU A 18 18.34 -11.87 14.60
N LYS A 19 17.03 -12.18 14.53
CA LYS A 19 16.21 -12.49 15.70
C LYS A 19 16.63 -13.81 16.35
N ASN A 20 16.92 -14.83 15.53
CA ASN A 20 17.30 -16.16 16.02
C ASN A 20 18.76 -16.23 16.47
N ASN A 21 19.61 -15.31 15.99
CA ASN A 21 21.04 -15.27 16.31
C ASN A 21 21.39 -13.92 16.95
N ALA A 22 21.26 -13.85 18.28
CA ALA A 22 21.57 -12.64 19.05
C ALA A 22 23.04 -12.22 18.88
N ASP A 23 23.96 -13.17 18.77
CA ASP A 23 25.40 -12.93 18.58
C ASP A 23 25.83 -12.75 17.11
N ALA A 24 24.88 -12.85 16.16
CA ALA A 24 25.21 -12.68 14.75
C ALA A 24 25.81 -11.31 14.48
N LYS A 25 27.00 -11.32 13.88
CA LYS A 25 27.71 -10.11 13.47
C LYS A 25 27.01 -9.49 12.27
N LEU A 26 27.07 -8.15 12.18
CA LEU A 26 26.55 -7.41 11.03
C LEU A 26 27.10 -7.95 9.70
N TYR A 27 28.40 -8.27 9.66
CA TYR A 27 29.05 -8.83 8.49
C TYR A 27 28.39 -10.13 8.01
N GLU A 28 28.04 -11.04 8.92
CA GLU A 28 27.37 -12.29 8.56
C GLU A 28 25.97 -12.05 8.00
N ALA A 29 25.22 -11.12 8.60
CA ALA A 29 23.91 -10.74 8.10
C ALA A 29 24.00 -10.11 6.70
N MET A 30 25.02 -9.29 6.43
CA MET A 30 25.25 -8.71 5.11
C MET A 30 25.69 -9.76 4.07
N GLN A 31 26.54 -10.72 4.45
CA GLN A 31 26.91 -11.84 3.59
C GLN A 31 25.70 -12.69 3.22
N ARG A 32 24.83 -12.96 4.20
CA ARG A 32 23.56 -13.67 4.00
C ARG A 32 22.61 -12.90 3.08
N LEU A 33 22.56 -11.57 3.24
CA LEU A 33 21.76 -10.68 2.39
C LEU A 33 22.22 -10.77 0.93
N GLU A 34 23.52 -10.59 0.67
CA GLU A 34 24.10 -10.67 -0.68
C GLU A 34 23.92 -12.07 -1.30
N THR A 35 24.10 -13.13 -0.50
CA THR A 35 23.85 -14.51 -0.96
C THR A 35 22.40 -14.69 -1.40
N LYS A 36 21.44 -14.17 -0.64
CA LYS A 36 20.02 -14.28 -0.97
C LYS A 36 19.67 -13.45 -2.21
N ILE A 37 20.26 -12.27 -2.37
CA ILE A 37 20.13 -11.45 -3.59
C ILE A 37 20.60 -12.26 -4.80
N GLY A 38 21.78 -12.88 -4.74
CA GLY A 38 22.32 -13.71 -5.83
C GLY A 38 21.41 -14.88 -6.21
N GLN A 39 20.77 -15.53 -5.22
CA GLN A 39 19.80 -16.60 -5.49
C GLN A 39 18.60 -16.10 -6.29
N PHE A 40 18.01 -14.96 -5.90
CA PHE A 40 16.86 -14.41 -6.62
C PHE A 40 17.23 -13.91 -8.02
N ILE A 41 18.45 -13.40 -8.23
CA ILE A 41 18.93 -13.04 -9.56
C ILE A 41 19.04 -14.30 -10.44
N ALA A 42 19.58 -15.40 -9.90
CA ALA A 42 19.65 -16.68 -10.60
C ALA A 42 18.26 -17.25 -10.93
N ASP A 43 17.26 -17.00 -10.08
CA ASP A 43 15.86 -17.35 -10.32
C ASP A 43 15.16 -16.48 -11.38
N GLY A 44 15.86 -15.49 -11.96
CA GLY A 44 15.36 -14.62 -13.02
C GLY A 44 14.71 -13.32 -12.54
N VAL A 45 14.94 -12.92 -11.29
CA VAL A 45 14.51 -11.60 -10.78
C VAL A 45 15.45 -10.52 -11.33
N ASP A 46 14.86 -9.39 -11.76
CA ASP A 46 15.60 -8.24 -12.27
C ASP A 46 16.59 -7.70 -11.22
N GLU A 47 17.89 -7.86 -11.52
CA GLU A 47 18.97 -7.45 -10.62
C GLU A 47 18.91 -5.96 -10.31
N HIS A 48 18.63 -5.12 -11.31
CA HIS A 48 18.67 -3.68 -11.15
C HIS A 48 17.59 -3.20 -10.18
N GLN A 49 16.36 -3.70 -10.33
CA GLN A 49 15.25 -3.47 -9.42
C GLN A 49 15.54 -3.99 -8.01
N LEU A 50 16.09 -5.21 -7.92
CA LEU A 50 16.38 -5.87 -6.64
C LEU A 50 17.49 -5.12 -5.87
N ARG A 51 18.61 -4.81 -6.53
CA ARG A 51 19.74 -4.04 -5.99
C ARG A 51 19.31 -2.62 -5.62
N SER A 52 18.50 -1.96 -6.45
CA SER A 52 18.02 -0.60 -6.16
C SER A 52 17.18 -0.58 -4.89
N SER A 53 16.24 -1.53 -4.76
CA SER A 53 15.37 -1.68 -3.59
C SER A 53 16.14 -2.01 -2.32
N LEU A 54 17.15 -2.89 -2.41
CA LEU A 54 17.97 -3.32 -1.27
C LEU A 54 19.20 -2.44 -1.04
N SER A 55 19.40 -1.38 -1.83
CA SER A 55 20.61 -0.54 -1.77
C SER A 55 20.79 0.14 -0.41
N LYS A 56 19.68 0.49 0.27
CA LYS A 56 19.71 1.09 1.61
C LYS A 56 20.04 0.05 2.68
N ALA A 57 19.43 -1.14 2.59
CA ALA A 57 19.73 -2.25 3.48
C ALA A 57 21.22 -2.67 3.36
N SER A 58 21.72 -2.80 2.13
CA SER A 58 23.09 -3.24 1.81
C SER A 58 24.18 -2.22 2.19
N ARG A 59 23.81 -0.95 2.42
CA ARG A 59 24.72 0.11 2.90
C ARG A 59 24.65 0.36 4.40
N SER A 60 23.87 -0.45 5.12
CA SER A 60 23.71 -0.32 6.57
C SER A 60 25.03 -0.56 7.29
N ARG A 61 25.43 0.39 8.15
CA ARG A 61 26.66 0.31 8.96
C ARG A 61 26.44 -0.15 10.40
N SER A 62 25.19 -0.43 10.75
CA SER A 62 24.84 -0.98 12.07
C SER A 62 23.72 -2.01 11.92
N ARG A 63 23.66 -2.93 12.89
CA ARG A 63 22.61 -3.94 12.96
C ARG A 63 21.22 -3.32 13.13
N ALA A 64 21.11 -2.27 13.94
CA ALA A 64 19.86 -1.53 14.12
C ALA A 64 19.37 -0.89 12.81
N THR A 65 20.28 -0.29 12.05
CA THR A 65 19.95 0.30 10.73
C THR A 65 19.51 -0.77 9.74
N LEU A 66 20.20 -1.92 9.70
CA LEU A 66 19.84 -3.02 8.83
C LEU A 66 18.43 -3.54 9.12
N ILE A 67 18.10 -3.72 10.41
CA ILE A 67 16.77 -4.15 10.86
C ILE A 67 15.71 -3.14 10.40
N GLN A 68 15.93 -1.86 10.69
CA GLN A 68 14.99 -0.80 10.35
C GLN A 68 14.73 -0.70 8.84
N GLU A 69 15.77 -0.82 8.01
CA GLU A 69 15.60 -0.80 6.55
C GLU A 69 14.87 -2.05 6.05
N CYS A 70 15.17 -3.24 6.58
CA CYS A 70 14.42 -4.46 6.26
C CYS A 70 12.93 -4.35 6.65
N GLU A 71 12.61 -3.80 7.82
CA GLU A 71 11.23 -3.56 8.25
C GLU A 71 10.50 -2.58 7.34
N LYS A 72 11.17 -1.49 6.93
CA LYS A 72 10.62 -0.51 5.98
C LYS A 72 10.30 -1.15 4.63
N LEU A 73 11.12 -2.09 4.14
CA LEU A 73 10.87 -2.78 2.89
C LEU A 73 9.60 -3.65 2.96
N ILE A 74 9.34 -4.26 4.11
CA ILE A 74 8.11 -5.02 4.35
C ILE A 74 6.91 -4.05 4.44
N GLN A 75 7.02 -2.99 5.23
CA GLN A 75 5.97 -1.99 5.50
C GLN A 75 5.54 -1.18 4.27
N ASN A 76 6.49 -0.70 3.45
CA ASN A 76 6.20 0.12 2.26
C ASN A 76 5.33 -0.61 1.23
N THR A 77 5.38 -1.94 1.23
CA THR A 77 4.58 -2.76 0.31
C THR A 77 3.17 -2.98 0.83
N VAL A 78 3.01 -3.14 2.16
CA VAL A 78 1.69 -3.23 2.81
C VAL A 78 0.93 -1.90 2.68
N ALA A 79 1.61 -0.77 2.81
CA ALA A 79 1.03 0.55 2.61
C ALA A 79 0.58 0.77 1.14
N ASN A 80 1.33 0.26 0.17
CA ASN A 80 0.93 0.30 -1.25
C ASN A 80 -0.27 -0.61 -1.54
N LEU A 81 -0.38 -1.78 -0.90
CA LEU A 81 -1.58 -2.62 -0.98
C LEU A 81 -2.78 -1.94 -0.32
N ALA A 82 -2.61 -1.33 0.85
CA ALA A 82 -3.67 -0.58 1.52
C ALA A 82 -4.15 0.61 0.68
N LYS A 83 -3.26 1.32 0.00
CA LYS A 83 -3.63 2.38 -0.96
C LYS A 83 -4.32 1.83 -2.21
N LYS A 84 -3.89 0.67 -2.74
CA LYS A 84 -4.56 0.00 -3.88
C LYS A 84 -5.96 -0.51 -3.53
N LEU A 85 -6.18 -0.94 -2.28
CA LEU A 85 -7.48 -1.32 -1.74
C LEU A 85 -8.34 -0.11 -1.39
N ALA A 86 -7.73 1.01 -0.96
CA ALA A 86 -8.42 2.26 -0.65
C ALA A 86 -8.82 3.07 -1.90
N TRP A 87 -8.24 2.79 -3.07
CA TRP A 87 -8.69 3.33 -4.35
C TRP A 87 -9.53 2.30 -5.11
N GLN A 88 -10.67 1.94 -4.53
CA GLN A 88 -11.83 1.60 -5.34
C GLN A 88 -12.56 2.91 -5.65
N PRO A 89 -12.93 3.22 -6.91
CA PRO A 89 -13.96 4.20 -7.14
C PRO A 89 -15.23 3.62 -6.51
N SER A 90 -15.48 3.96 -5.24
CA SER A 90 -16.73 3.65 -4.58
C SER A 90 -17.83 4.17 -5.48
N ASN A 91 -18.66 3.26 -5.99
CA ASN A 91 -20.00 3.57 -6.45
C ASN A 91 -20.60 4.51 -5.40
N ALA A 92 -20.67 5.80 -5.74
CA ALA A 92 -21.38 6.76 -4.93
C ALA A 92 -22.80 6.22 -4.80
N PRO A 93 -23.34 6.04 -3.58
CA PRO A 93 -24.74 5.72 -3.46
C PRO A 93 -25.50 6.90 -4.09
N TYR A 94 -26.24 6.64 -5.16
CA TYR A 94 -27.27 7.56 -5.62
C TYR A 94 -28.12 7.89 -4.39
N PRO A 95 -28.39 9.16 -4.08
CA PRO A 95 -29.32 9.48 -3.01
C PRO A 95 -30.68 8.94 -3.41
N ASP A 96 -31.12 7.91 -2.69
CA ASP A 96 -32.47 7.36 -2.71
C ASP A 96 -33.44 8.50 -2.36
N LYS A 97 -34.00 9.13 -3.40
CA LYS A 97 -35.12 10.05 -3.25
C LYS A 97 -36.40 9.23 -3.36
N THR A 98 -36.69 8.42 -2.36
CA THR A 98 -38.02 7.81 -2.24
C THR A 98 -38.45 7.81 -0.79
N ASN A 99 -38.84 8.99 -0.29
CA ASN A 99 -39.91 9.15 0.71
C ASN A 99 -40.20 10.63 0.96
N GLN A 100 -41.00 11.23 0.07
CA GLN A 100 -41.92 12.29 0.47
C GLN A 100 -43.33 11.86 0.05
N ARG A 101 -44.02 11.33 1.07
CA ARG A 101 -45.44 11.04 1.15
C ARG A 101 -46.28 12.16 0.51
N PRO A 102 -47.25 11.85 -0.36
CA PRO A 102 -48.20 12.84 -0.85
C PRO A 102 -49.18 13.17 0.28
N SER A 103 -49.11 14.40 0.79
CA SER A 103 -50.21 14.99 1.54
C SER A 103 -51.20 15.53 0.52
N ASP A 104 -52.26 14.77 0.34
CA ASP A 104 -53.51 15.17 -0.28
C ASP A 104 -54.03 16.47 0.36
N GLN A 105 -54.05 17.59 -0.38
CA GLN A 105 -55.14 18.58 -0.33
C GLN A 105 -55.00 19.70 -1.37
N SER A 106 -55.84 19.58 -2.40
CA SER A 106 -56.77 20.60 -2.94
C SER A 106 -56.42 22.09 -2.93
N ASP A 107 -56.47 22.62 -4.16
CA ASP A 107 -57.29 23.77 -4.60
C ASP A 107 -56.76 25.21 -4.48
N CYS A 108 -57.25 25.99 -5.45
CA CYS A 108 -57.28 27.45 -5.54
C CYS A 108 -56.07 28.19 -6.15
N ALA A 109 -56.22 28.41 -7.46
CA ALA A 109 -56.34 29.74 -8.07
C ALA A 109 -55.08 30.57 -8.38
N GLN A 110 -54.83 30.66 -9.70
CA GLN A 110 -54.64 31.88 -10.50
C GLN A 110 -53.93 33.08 -9.86
N GLY A 111 -52.76 33.42 -10.41
CA GLY A 111 -52.06 34.68 -10.16
C GLY A 111 -51.20 35.13 -11.33
N SER A 112 -51.72 35.11 -12.57
CA SER A 112 -51.05 35.77 -13.71
C SER A 112 -51.39 37.25 -13.71
N ALA A 113 -50.53 38.06 -13.08
CA ALA A 113 -50.56 39.52 -13.21
C ALA A 113 -49.33 39.98 -14.00
N TRP A 114 -49.42 39.89 -15.33
CA TRP A 114 -48.60 40.73 -16.21
C TRP A 114 -49.54 41.67 -16.95
N GLN A 115 -49.36 42.95 -16.63
CA GLN A 115 -50.16 44.06 -17.09
C GLN A 115 -50.11 44.22 -18.60
N ARG A 116 -51.25 44.62 -19.16
CA ARG A 116 -51.45 44.98 -20.56
C ARG A 116 -51.90 46.43 -20.61
N SER A 117 -51.26 47.22 -21.47
CA SER A 117 -51.78 48.46 -22.07
C SER A 117 -50.99 48.68 -23.37
N PRO A 118 -51.55 49.37 -24.39
CA PRO A 118 -52.61 50.38 -24.34
C PRO A 118 -54.03 49.86 -24.59
#